data_AF-A0A2E6PUE2-F1
#
_entry.id   AF-A0A2E6PUE2-F1
#
_cell.length_a   1.000
_cell.length_b   1.000
_cell.length_c   1.000
_cell.angle_alpha   90.00
_cell.angle_beta   90.00
_cell.angle_gamma   90.00
#
_symmetry.space_group_name_H-M   'P 1'
#
loop_
_entity.id
_entity.type
_entity.pdbx_description
1 polymer ?
#
loop_
_entity_poly.entity_id
_entity_poly.type
_entity_poly.pdbx_seq_one_letter_code
_entity_poly.pdbx_strand_id
1 'polypeptide(L)'
;MSILGNILGNSDVVSKGMDLIDSFHTSETEAIEAKTKAKTDLLTSYSPFKIAQRYLALIFAFTFVGSYVMVLILYFMGRDIDAVQDIVETFKINWICLTIIGFYFGGGAFEGIVSKTKGK
;
A
#
# COMPACT_ATOMS: atom_id res chain seq x y z
N MET A 1 10.26 -32.29 -19.01
CA MET A 1 11.55 -31.90 -18.41
C MET A 1 12.33 -30.99 -19.38
N SER A 2 11.81 -29.79 -19.71
CA SER A 2 12.42 -28.89 -20.71
C SER A 2 11.94 -27.44 -20.54
N ILE A 3 11.90 -26.97 -19.28
CA ILE A 3 11.48 -25.59 -18.95
C ILE A 3 12.57 -24.88 -18.14
N LEU A 4 13.43 -25.63 -17.44
CA LEU A 4 14.54 -25.06 -16.67
C LEU A 4 15.72 -24.58 -17.53
N GLY A 5 15.86 -25.07 -18.77
CA GLY A 5 16.91 -24.64 -19.70
C GLY A 5 16.61 -23.36 -20.48
N ASN A 6 15.35 -22.88 -20.47
CA ASN A 6 14.96 -21.62 -21.12
C ASN A 6 14.92 -20.44 -20.13
N ILE A 7 15.06 -20.69 -18.83
CA ILE A 7 15.13 -19.67 -17.77
C ILE A 7 16.59 -19.28 -17.47
N LEU A 8 17.53 -20.21 -17.63
CA LEU A 8 18.96 -19.94 -17.56
C LEU A 8 19.43 -19.68 -18.99
N GLY A 9 19.30 -18.42 -19.41
CA GLY A 9 19.71 -17.96 -20.72
C GLY A 9 21.02 -18.61 -21.18
N ASN A 10 21.01 -19.04 -22.44
CA ASN A 10 22.15 -19.47 -23.23
C ASN A 10 23.42 -18.74 -22.76
N SER A 11 24.51 -19.44 -22.47
CA SER A 11 25.74 -18.85 -21.91
C SER A 11 26.27 -17.68 -22.74
N ASP A 12 25.89 -17.60 -24.03
CA ASP A 12 26.14 -16.45 -24.92
C ASP A 12 25.47 -15.14 -24.47
N VAL A 13 24.32 -15.19 -23.78
CA VAL A 13 23.61 -14.00 -23.28
C VAL A 13 24.27 -13.47 -22.02
N VAL A 14 24.83 -14.36 -21.19
CA VAL A 14 25.63 -13.98 -20.03
C VAL A 14 26.97 -13.40 -20.47
N SER A 15 27.61 -13.99 -21.49
CA SER A 15 28.85 -13.46 -22.07
C SER A 15 28.62 -12.09 -22.72
N LYS A 16 27.57 -11.93 -23.54
CA LYS A 16 27.21 -10.62 -24.11
C LYS A 16 26.74 -9.62 -23.04
N GLY A 17 26.15 -10.09 -21.95
CA GLY A 17 25.83 -9.27 -20.78
C GLY A 17 27.08 -8.78 -20.04
N MET A 18 28.11 -9.62 -19.91
CA MET A 18 29.41 -9.23 -19.36
C MET A 18 30.17 -8.28 -20.29
N ASP A 19 30.15 -8.50 -21.61
CA ASP A 19 30.75 -7.58 -22.59
C ASP A 19 30.02 -6.22 -22.64
N LEU A 20 28.70 -6.22 -22.42
CA LEU A 20 27.93 -4.98 -22.22
C LEU A 20 28.33 -4.30 -20.92
N ILE A 21 28.45 -5.03 -19.81
CA ILE A 21 28.88 -4.49 -18.51
C ILE A 21 30.30 -3.91 -18.57
N ASP A 22 31.24 -4.53 -19.30
CA ASP A 22 32.61 -4.03 -19.47
C ASP A 22 32.71 -2.85 -20.45
N SER A 23 31.77 -2.72 -21.40
CA SER A 23 31.68 -1.54 -22.28
C SER A 23 30.94 -0.36 -21.64
N PHE A 24 30.18 -0.59 -20.57
CA PHE A 24 29.62 0.46 -19.72
C PHE A 24 30.64 0.91 -18.68
N HIS A 25 31.66 1.64 -19.13
CA HIS A 25 32.29 2.65 -18.29
C HIS A 25 31.22 3.69 -17.93
N THR A 26 30.48 3.43 -16.85
CA THR A 26 29.37 4.25 -16.37
C THR A 26 29.81 5.69 -16.16
N SER A 27 29.28 6.58 -16.98
CA SER A 27 29.22 8.00 -16.63
C SER A 27 28.24 8.14 -15.46
N GLU A 28 28.62 8.90 -14.43
CA GLU A 28 27.83 9.06 -13.19
C GLU A 28 26.37 9.49 -13.46
N THR A 29 26.13 10.15 -14.61
CA THR A 29 24.82 10.58 -15.11
C THR A 29 23.86 9.42 -15.39
N GLU A 30 24.29 8.36 -16.07
CA GLU A 30 23.42 7.25 -16.46
C GLU A 30 23.05 6.37 -15.26
N ALA A 31 23.95 6.23 -14.29
CA ALA A 31 23.68 5.53 -13.03
C ALA A 31 22.70 6.33 -12.13
N ILE A 32 22.78 7.66 -12.14
CA ILE A 32 21.84 8.55 -11.45
C ILE A 32 20.46 8.48 -12.12
N GLU A 33 20.40 8.47 -13.46
CA GLU A 33 19.15 8.35 -14.20
C GLU A 33 18.48 6.98 -13.98
N ALA A 34 19.23 5.88 -14.00
CA ALA A 34 18.70 4.55 -13.73
C ALA A 34 18.14 4.44 -12.30
N LYS A 35 18.85 4.97 -11.30
CA LYS A 35 18.35 5.01 -9.91
C LYS A 35 17.12 5.92 -9.76
N THR A 36 17.11 7.06 -10.44
CA THR A 36 15.99 8.01 -10.38
C THR A 36 14.76 7.45 -11.06
N LYS A 37 14.92 6.82 -12.23
CA LYS A 37 13.86 6.14 -12.96
C LYS A 37 13.28 4.97 -12.17
N ALA A 38 14.12 4.12 -11.58
CA ALA A 38 13.66 3.03 -10.71
C ALA A 38 12.88 3.54 -9.48
N LYS A 39 13.30 4.68 -8.90
CA LYS A 39 12.58 5.31 -7.78
C LYS A 39 11.25 5.91 -8.23
N THR A 40 11.21 6.53 -9.40
CA THR A 40 9.98 7.08 -10.02
C THR A 40 9.00 5.97 -10.39
N ASP A 41 9.47 4.86 -10.96
CA ASP A 41 8.63 3.71 -11.32
C ASP A 41 8.06 3.02 -10.06
N LEU A 42 8.86 2.94 -8.99
CA LEU A 42 8.38 2.51 -7.67
C LEU A 42 7.31 3.44 -7.08
N LEU A 43 7.51 4.76 -7.16
CA LEU A 43 6.53 5.73 -6.67
C LEU A 43 5.23 5.70 -7.48
N THR A 44 5.35 5.52 -8.80
CA THR A 44 4.21 5.47 -9.74
C THR A 44 3.39 4.20 -9.53
N SER A 45 4.05 3.06 -9.29
CA SER A 45 3.37 1.80 -8.94
C SER A 45 2.72 1.81 -7.55
N TYR A 46 3.14 2.70 -6.63
CA TYR A 46 2.55 2.84 -5.30
C TYR A 46 1.32 3.76 -5.25
N SER A 47 1.15 4.63 -6.26
CA SER A 47 0.04 5.60 -6.33
C SER A 47 -1.36 4.93 -6.34
N PRO A 48 -1.61 3.87 -7.15
CA PRO A 48 -2.88 3.15 -7.14
C PRO A 48 -3.24 2.57 -5.76
N PHE A 49 -2.24 2.07 -5.03
CA PHE A 49 -2.43 1.52 -3.69
C PHE A 49 -2.86 2.61 -2.69
N LYS A 50 -2.22 3.78 -2.70
CA LYS A 50 -2.60 4.91 -1.83
C LYS A 50 -4.01 5.42 -2.15
N ILE A 51 -4.41 5.40 -3.42
CA ILE A 51 -5.76 5.78 -3.85
C ILE A 51 -6.79 4.75 -3.35
N ALA A 52 -6.55 3.46 -3.57
CA ALA A 52 -7.42 2.39 -3.06
C ALA A 52 -7.57 2.44 -1.53
N GLN A 53 -6.47 2.69 -0.81
CA GLN A 53 -6.46 2.88 0.64
C GLN A 53 -7.35 4.05 1.08
N ARG A 54 -7.33 5.18 0.37
CA ARG A 54 -8.20 6.33 0.66
C ARG A 54 -9.67 6.02 0.43
N TYR A 55 -10.01 5.32 -0.65
CA TYR A 55 -11.40 4.92 -0.92
C TYR A 55 -11.92 3.94 0.12
N LEU A 56 -11.12 2.93 0.49
CA LEU A 56 -11.45 2.00 1.56
C LEU A 56 -11.65 2.73 2.89
N ALA A 57 -10.74 3.63 3.26
CA ALA A 57 -10.89 4.45 4.46
C ALA A 57 -12.16 5.28 4.43
N LEU A 58 -12.46 5.94 3.32
CA LEU A 58 -13.65 6.78 3.20
C LEU A 58 -14.94 5.97 3.32
N ILE A 59 -15.07 4.85 2.61
CA ILE A 59 -16.29 4.02 2.61
C ILE A 59 -16.55 3.47 4.03
N PHE A 60 -15.56 2.83 4.63
CA PHE A 60 -15.77 2.16 5.92
C PHE A 60 -15.84 3.14 7.09
N ALA A 61 -15.04 4.21 7.09
CA ALA A 61 -15.15 5.24 8.13
C ALA A 61 -16.48 5.98 8.01
N PHE A 62 -16.95 6.28 6.80
CA PHE A 62 -18.26 6.89 6.60
C PHE A 62 -19.39 5.98 7.10
N THR A 63 -19.36 4.69 6.77
CA THR A 63 -20.35 3.73 7.27
C THR A 63 -20.32 3.62 8.79
N PHE A 64 -19.14 3.59 9.40
CA PHE A 64 -18.98 3.56 10.86
C PHE A 64 -19.52 4.82 11.55
N VAL A 65 -19.15 6.01 11.05
CA VAL A 65 -19.64 7.28 11.60
C VAL A 65 -21.15 7.40 11.39
N GLY A 66 -21.65 6.98 10.22
CA GLY A 66 -23.08 6.98 9.91
C GLY A 66 -23.89 6.09 10.85
N SER A 67 -23.42 4.86 11.10
CA SER A 67 -24.09 3.95 12.04
C SER A 67 -24.05 4.49 13.47
N TYR A 68 -22.93 5.09 13.88
CA TYR A 68 -22.81 5.74 15.19
C TYR A 68 -23.78 6.90 15.37
N VAL A 69 -23.88 7.80 14.39
CA VAL A 69 -24.84 8.91 14.41
C VAL A 69 -26.28 8.39 14.42
N MET A 70 -26.59 7.35 13.65
CA MET A 70 -27.92 6.73 13.64
C MET A 70 -28.29 6.16 15.02
N VAL A 71 -27.38 5.42 15.67
CA VAL A 71 -27.60 4.87 17.02
C VAL A 71 -27.83 6.00 18.03
N LEU A 72 -27.06 7.09 17.97
CA LEU A 72 -27.26 8.25 18.83
C LEU A 72 -28.63 8.90 18.63
N ILE A 73 -29.06 9.08 17.38
CA ILE A 73 -30.38 9.65 17.07
C ILE A 73 -31.48 8.75 17.65
N LEU A 74 -31.42 7.44 17.41
CA LEU A 74 -32.40 6.49 17.92
C LEU A 74 -32.45 6.51 19.46
N TYR A 75 -31.30 6.56 20.12
CA TYR A 75 -31.21 6.68 21.57
C TYR A 75 -31.91 7.95 22.09
N PHE A 76 -31.62 9.13 21.50
CA PHE A 76 -32.28 10.38 21.90
C PHE A 76 -33.77 10.41 21.59
N MET A 77 -34.23 9.64 20.60
CA MET A 77 -35.65 9.46 20.28
C MET A 77 -36.34 8.42 21.18
N GLY A 78 -35.63 7.79 22.12
CA GLY A 78 -36.17 6.72 22.97
C GLY A 78 -36.56 5.47 22.19
N ARG A 79 -35.96 5.26 21.01
CA ARG A 79 -36.14 4.06 20.19
C ARG A 79 -35.18 2.96 20.66
N ASP A 80 -35.58 1.72 20.41
CA ASP A 80 -34.70 0.57 20.59
C ASP A 80 -33.49 0.66 19.65
N ILE A 81 -32.31 0.38 20.20
CA ILE A 81 -31.02 0.42 19.51
C ILE A 81 -30.38 -0.97 19.39
N ASP A 82 -30.92 -1.98 20.08
CA ASP A 82 -30.30 -3.30 20.22
C ASP A 82 -30.11 -3.96 18.85
N ALA A 83 -31.15 -3.95 18.01
CA ALA A 83 -31.08 -4.50 16.65
C ALA A 83 -30.02 -3.83 15.78
N VAL A 84 -29.75 -2.53 15.97
CA VAL A 84 -28.74 -1.80 15.20
C VAL A 84 -27.34 -2.12 15.74
N GLN A 85 -27.17 -2.21 17.06
CA GLN A 85 -25.92 -2.61 17.69
C GLN A 85 -25.51 -4.02 17.29
N ASP A 86 -26.44 -4.97 17.30
CA ASP A 86 -26.21 -6.36 16.89
C ASP A 86 -25.71 -6.46 15.45
N ILE A 87 -26.31 -5.68 14.54
CA ILE A 87 -25.87 -5.62 13.14
C ILE A 87 -24.45 -5.08 13.05
N VAL A 88 -24.15 -3.97 13.71
CA VAL A 88 -22.80 -3.34 13.70
C VAL A 88 -21.75 -4.31 14.26
N GLU A 89 -22.08 -5.05 15.31
CA GLU A 89 -21.20 -6.04 15.93
C GLU A 89 -21.03 -7.30 15.06
N THR A 90 -22.11 -7.79 14.44
CA THR A 90 -22.12 -8.95 13.54
C THR A 90 -21.21 -8.73 12.34
N PHE A 91 -21.32 -7.56 11.70
CA PHE A 91 -20.47 -7.19 10.57
C PHE A 91 -19.06 -6.76 10.99
N LYS A 92 -18.74 -6.80 12.29
CA LYS A 92 -17.42 -6.45 12.85
C LYS A 92 -16.93 -5.08 12.39
N ILE A 93 -17.84 -4.11 12.21
CA ILE A 93 -17.51 -2.80 11.64
C ILE A 93 -16.43 -2.09 12.47
N ASN A 94 -16.47 -2.23 13.79
CA ASN A 94 -15.46 -1.68 14.70
C ASN A 94 -14.05 -2.18 14.39
N TRP A 95 -13.90 -3.50 14.17
CA TRP A 95 -12.61 -4.12 13.86
C TRP A 95 -12.09 -3.72 12.48
N ILE A 96 -12.99 -3.65 11.49
CA ILE A 96 -12.64 -3.21 10.14
C ILE A 96 -12.18 -1.74 10.17
N CYS A 97 -12.91 -0.87 10.86
CA CYS A 97 -12.56 0.55 11.00
C CYS A 97 -11.19 0.73 11.70
N LEU A 98 -10.97 0.04 12.82
CA LEU A 98 -9.71 0.10 13.56
C LEU A 98 -8.53 -0.42 12.72
N THR A 99 -8.75 -1.47 11.94
CA THR A 99 -7.74 -2.01 11.02
C THR A 99 -7.40 -1.00 9.94
N ILE A 100 -8.40 -0.37 9.31
CA ILE A 100 -8.18 0.61 8.25
C ILE A 100 -7.49 1.87 8.79
N ILE A 101 -7.90 2.38 9.96
CA ILE A 101 -7.23 3.49 10.64
C ILE A 101 -5.78 3.10 10.95
N GLY A 102 -5.57 1.90 11.49
CA GLY A 102 -4.26 1.36 11.81
C GLY A 102 -3.33 1.30 10.59
N PHE A 103 -3.81 0.80 9.45
CA PHE A 103 -3.03 0.82 8.20
C PHE A 103 -2.85 2.23 7.64
N TYR A 104 -3.87 3.08 7.74
CA TYR A 104 -3.85 4.42 7.18
C TYR A 104 -2.81 5.32 7.87
N PHE A 105 -2.86 5.35 9.20
CA PHE A 105 -1.90 6.11 10.00
C PHE A 105 -0.59 5.35 10.22
N GLY A 106 -0.64 4.02 10.31
CA GLY A 106 0.54 3.17 10.48
C GLY A 106 1.49 3.21 9.29
N GLY A 107 0.96 3.24 8.06
CA GLY A 107 1.76 3.44 6.86
C GLY A 107 2.50 4.79 6.89
N GLY A 108 1.81 5.87 7.27
CA GLY A 108 2.42 7.20 7.41
C GLY A 108 3.45 7.29 8.54
N ALA A 109 3.17 6.66 9.69
CA ALA A 109 4.10 6.62 10.82
C ALA A 109 5.37 5.83 10.48
N PHE A 110 5.23 4.69 9.78
CA PHE A 110 6.36 3.89 9.33
C PHE A 110 7.21 4.63 8.28
N GLU A 111 6.57 5.26 7.28
CA GLU A 111 7.25 6.14 6.31
C GLU A 111 8.01 7.28 7.02
N GLY A 112 7.42 7.89 8.05
CA GLY A 112 8.04 8.94 8.87
C GLY A 112 9.27 8.48 9.65
N ILE A 113 9.22 7.31 10.27
CA ILE A 113 10.37 6.74 11.00
C ILE A 113 11.49 6.39 10.01
N VAL A 114 11.18 5.70 8.91
CA VAL A 114 12.18 5.27 7.92
C VAL A 114 12.89 6.47 7.28
N SER A 115 12.16 7.55 6.95
CA SER A 115 12.76 8.77 6.40
C SER A 115 13.70 9.47 7.40
N LYS A 116 13.35 9.49 8.70
CA LYS A 116 14.20 10.04 9.76
C LYS A 116 15.48 9.24 9.98
N THR A 117 15.42 7.91 9.83
CA THR A 117 16.59 7.02 9.98
C THR A 117 17.51 7.04 8.76
N LYS A 118 16.98 7.27 7.55
CA LYS A 118 17.78 7.44 6.32
C LYS A 118 18.36 8.86 6.14
N GLY A 119 17.85 9.84 6.88
CA GLY A 119 18.32 11.23 6.88
C GLY A 119 19.39 11.54 7.93
N LYS A 120 19.87 10.53 8.67
CA LYS A 120 21.09 10.56 9.49
C LYS A 120 22.13 9.65 8.85
#